data_AF-A0A031JKT2-F1
#
_entry.id   AF-A0A031JKT2-F1
#
_cell.length_a   1.000
_cell.length_b   1.000
_cell.length_c   1.000
_cell.angle_alpha   90.00
_cell.angle_beta   90.00
_cell.angle_gamma   90.00
#
_symmetry.space_group_name_H-M   'P 1'
#
loop_
_entity.id
_entity.type
_entity.pdbx_description
1 polymer ?
#
loop_
_entity_poly.entity_id
_entity_poly.type
_entity_poly.pdbx_seq_one_letter_code
_entity_poly.pdbx_strand_id
1 'polypeptide(L)'
;MSAWHDPDRTLVNIFLEKSQFRSGSRPTYRWFLRSFEDAARCHPAVDRQMLTAWLRDMEKRWRLRTLLNQVCIVDRFLDHLVEIGRIANNPIALLRSQYNVKQNKPIWRALASPNPDEALAALRRPVPFGSVLGDFMRDHVMLMRSRGYQYEAQAHWLLRFDRFLQVHPELAKKPLEAMLTSWAAAKPTGTVRISVCGRAVDHQAAMALMKRSPKITANCAFAMVHSRGGIFHSFSDRFKIR
;
A
#
# COMPACT_ATOMS: atom_id res chain seq x y z
N MET A 1 -6.30 1.76 -24.29
CA MET A 1 -6.65 0.33 -24.26
C MET A 1 -8.00 0.19 -24.93
N SER A 2 -8.18 -0.66 -25.94
CA SER A 2 -9.49 -0.83 -26.58
C SER A 2 -10.44 -1.64 -25.68
N ALA A 3 -11.74 -1.41 -25.79
CA ALA A 3 -12.77 -2.26 -25.20
C ALA A 3 -12.73 -3.65 -25.87
N TRP A 4 -13.13 -4.70 -25.13
CA TRP A 4 -13.24 -6.03 -25.73
C TRP A 4 -14.59 -6.17 -26.42
N HIS A 5 -14.60 -6.84 -27.57
CA HIS A 5 -15.81 -7.13 -28.32
C HIS A 5 -16.31 -8.54 -28.00
N ASP A 6 -17.49 -8.66 -27.38
CA ASP A 6 -18.21 -9.93 -27.14
C ASP A 6 -19.67 -9.79 -27.63
N PRO A 7 -19.93 -10.02 -28.93
CA PRO A 7 -21.25 -9.83 -29.51
C PRO A 7 -22.23 -10.89 -29.00
N ASP A 8 -21.75 -12.11 -28.79
CA ASP A 8 -22.54 -13.28 -28.41
C ASP A 8 -22.77 -13.36 -26.89
N ARG A 9 -22.21 -12.41 -26.11
CA ARG A 9 -22.36 -12.35 -24.65
C ARG A 9 -21.95 -13.68 -24.02
N THR A 10 -20.92 -14.35 -24.50
CA THR A 10 -20.54 -15.69 -24.00
C THR A 10 -19.47 -15.63 -22.92
N LEU A 11 -18.65 -14.59 -22.89
CA LEU A 11 -17.44 -14.54 -22.05
C LEU A 11 -17.75 -14.64 -20.56
N VAL A 12 -18.79 -13.97 -20.08
CA VAL A 12 -19.22 -14.07 -18.67
C VAL A 12 -19.65 -15.48 -18.30
N ASN A 13 -20.37 -16.19 -19.17
CA ASN A 13 -20.81 -17.55 -18.87
C ASN A 13 -19.62 -18.51 -18.83
N ILE A 14 -18.74 -18.44 -19.84
CA ILE A 14 -17.50 -19.22 -19.90
C ILE A 14 -16.64 -18.99 -18.65
N PHE A 15 -16.46 -17.73 -18.26
CA PHE A 15 -15.71 -17.37 -17.07
C PHE A 15 -16.32 -17.95 -15.78
N LEU A 16 -17.64 -17.83 -15.61
CA LEU A 16 -18.32 -18.34 -14.42
C LEU A 16 -18.29 -19.87 -14.32
N GLU A 17 -18.33 -20.57 -15.46
CA GLU A 17 -18.17 -22.02 -15.55
C GLU A 17 -16.74 -22.44 -15.18
N LYS A 18 -15.72 -21.81 -15.78
CA LYS A 18 -14.29 -22.05 -15.49
C LYS A 18 -13.95 -21.78 -14.01
N SER A 19 -14.57 -20.77 -13.41
CA SER A 19 -14.21 -20.30 -12.06
C SER A 19 -14.80 -21.12 -10.90
N GLN A 20 -15.66 -22.11 -11.17
CA GLN A 20 -16.21 -23.05 -10.17
C GLN A 20 -16.77 -22.40 -8.89
N PHE A 21 -17.40 -21.22 -8.98
CA PHE A 21 -18.00 -20.56 -7.81
C PHE A 21 -19.14 -21.39 -7.21
N ARG A 22 -19.39 -21.19 -5.90
CA ARG A 22 -20.56 -21.74 -5.19
C ARG A 22 -21.84 -21.39 -5.94
N SER A 23 -22.72 -22.37 -6.12
CA SER A 23 -23.95 -22.24 -6.92
C SER A 23 -24.82 -21.05 -6.50
N GLY A 24 -24.97 -20.80 -5.19
CA GLY A 24 -25.78 -19.69 -4.66
C GLY A 24 -25.25 -18.28 -4.97
N SER A 25 -23.96 -18.11 -5.28
CA SER A 25 -23.37 -16.80 -5.62
C SER A 25 -23.37 -16.50 -7.12
N ARG A 26 -23.55 -17.54 -7.95
CA ARG A 26 -23.48 -17.42 -9.42
C ARG A 26 -24.51 -16.43 -10.00
N PRO A 27 -25.78 -16.39 -9.55
CA PRO A 27 -26.75 -15.44 -10.10
C PRO A 27 -26.33 -13.98 -9.87
N THR A 28 -25.88 -13.66 -8.65
CA THR A 28 -25.40 -12.32 -8.31
C THR A 28 -24.15 -11.94 -9.10
N TYR A 29 -23.16 -12.82 -9.18
CA TYR A 29 -21.94 -12.57 -9.94
C TYR A 29 -22.23 -12.39 -11.43
N ARG A 30 -23.09 -13.23 -12.01
CA ARG A 30 -23.53 -13.09 -13.40
C ARG A 30 -24.14 -11.71 -13.62
N TRP A 31 -25.06 -11.28 -12.77
CA TRP A 31 -25.70 -9.97 -12.90
C TRP A 31 -24.67 -8.83 -12.85
N PHE A 32 -23.74 -8.85 -11.89
CA PHE A 32 -22.69 -7.84 -11.77
C PHE A 32 -21.81 -7.77 -13.02
N LEU A 33 -21.37 -8.93 -13.53
CA LEU A 33 -20.52 -8.99 -14.71
C LEU A 33 -21.26 -8.59 -16.00
N ARG A 34 -22.55 -8.90 -16.13
CA ARG A 34 -23.37 -8.44 -17.26
C ARG A 34 -23.52 -6.93 -17.28
N SER A 35 -23.80 -6.34 -16.11
CA SER A 35 -23.83 -4.89 -15.99
C SER A 35 -22.49 -4.24 -16.35
N PHE A 36 -21.38 -4.90 -16.02
CA PHE A 36 -20.04 -4.45 -16.38
C PHE A 36 -19.79 -4.54 -17.90
N GLU A 37 -20.19 -5.63 -18.55
CA GLU A 37 -20.15 -5.77 -20.02
C GLU A 37 -21.01 -4.71 -20.73
N ASP A 38 -22.21 -4.43 -20.22
CA ASP A 38 -23.08 -3.40 -20.78
C ASP A 38 -22.42 -2.02 -20.72
N ALA A 39 -21.74 -1.70 -19.63
CA ALA A 39 -20.93 -0.48 -19.54
C ALA A 39 -19.76 -0.49 -20.52
N ALA A 40 -19.08 -1.64 -20.69
CA ALA A 40 -17.96 -1.75 -21.62
C ALA A 40 -18.37 -1.48 -23.07
N ARG A 41 -19.58 -1.88 -23.46
CA ARG A 41 -20.13 -1.61 -24.81
C ARG A 41 -20.38 -0.13 -25.09
N CYS A 42 -20.70 0.65 -24.05
CA CYS A 42 -20.93 2.08 -24.19
C CYS A 42 -19.64 2.90 -24.22
N HIS A 43 -18.48 2.26 -24.07
CA HIS A 43 -17.18 2.92 -24.01
C HIS A 43 -16.22 2.36 -25.06
N PRO A 44 -15.35 3.19 -25.65
CA PRO A 44 -14.37 2.74 -26.63
C PRO A 44 -13.22 1.91 -26.01
N ALA A 45 -13.09 1.98 -24.68
CA ALA A 45 -11.94 1.53 -23.92
C ALA A 45 -12.36 1.04 -22.52
N VAL A 46 -11.67 0.01 -22.01
CA VAL A 46 -11.73 -0.36 -20.59
C VAL A 46 -10.76 0.52 -19.81
N ASP A 47 -11.17 1.77 -19.60
CA ASP A 47 -10.36 2.77 -18.93
C ASP A 47 -10.99 3.26 -17.63
N ARG A 48 -10.31 4.18 -16.96
CA ARG A 48 -10.79 4.78 -15.72
C ARG A 48 -12.19 5.39 -15.87
N GLN A 49 -12.49 6.01 -17.01
CA GLN A 49 -13.76 6.68 -17.24
C GLN A 49 -14.90 5.67 -17.33
N MET A 50 -14.70 4.55 -18.04
CA MET A 50 -15.65 3.44 -18.06
C MET A 50 -15.90 2.88 -16.66
N LEU A 51 -14.83 2.62 -15.90
CA LEU A 51 -14.94 2.06 -14.55
C LEU A 51 -15.72 2.99 -13.61
N THR A 52 -15.42 4.29 -13.62
CA THR A 52 -16.13 5.29 -12.83
C THR A 52 -17.59 5.43 -13.26
N ALA A 53 -17.88 5.43 -14.56
CA ALA A 53 -19.25 5.51 -15.07
C ALA A 53 -20.08 4.29 -14.63
N TRP A 54 -19.52 3.08 -14.74
CA TRP A 54 -20.16 1.86 -14.27
C TRP A 54 -20.43 1.88 -12.76
N LEU A 55 -19.44 2.28 -11.95
CA LEU A 55 -19.61 2.38 -10.49
C LEU A 55 -20.70 3.38 -10.10
N ARG A 56 -20.78 4.53 -10.77
CA ARG A 56 -21.84 5.52 -10.55
C ARG A 56 -23.24 4.97 -10.84
N ASP A 57 -23.40 4.09 -11.83
CA ASP A 57 -24.69 3.43 -12.05
C ASP A 57 -24.98 2.37 -10.99
N MET A 58 -23.95 1.66 -10.53
CA MET A 58 -24.09 0.66 -9.46
C MET A 58 -24.47 1.26 -8.12
N GLU A 59 -23.97 2.46 -7.79
CA GLU A 59 -24.32 3.16 -6.54
C GLU A 59 -25.81 3.52 -6.43
N LYS A 60 -26.51 3.70 -7.55
CA LYS A 60 -27.97 3.91 -7.57
C LYS A 60 -28.74 2.68 -7.09
N ARG A 61 -28.15 1.48 -7.22
CA ARG A 61 -28.80 0.18 -6.98
C ARG A 61 -28.26 -0.53 -5.75
N TRP A 62 -27.03 -0.21 -5.34
CA TRP A 62 -26.31 -0.93 -4.28
C TRP A 62 -25.64 0.02 -3.31
N ARG A 63 -25.69 -0.33 -2.02
CA ARG A 63 -24.85 0.31 -1.00
C ARG A 63 -23.37 0.06 -1.31
N LEU A 64 -22.53 1.08 -1.11
CA LEU A 64 -21.09 1.03 -1.38
C LEU A 64 -20.40 -0.19 -0.75
N ARG A 65 -20.75 -0.56 0.49
CA ARG A 65 -20.17 -1.74 1.16
C ARG A 65 -20.45 -3.04 0.39
N THR A 66 -21.66 -3.19 -0.14
CA THR A 66 -22.06 -4.36 -0.92
C THR A 66 -21.31 -4.36 -2.25
N LEU A 67 -21.31 -3.24 -2.97
CA LEU A 67 -20.56 -3.07 -4.21
C LEU A 67 -19.08 -3.44 -4.04
N LEU A 68 -18.42 -2.91 -3.01
CA LEU A 68 -17.02 -3.20 -2.69
C LEU A 68 -16.73 -4.65 -2.26
N ASN A 69 -17.74 -5.44 -1.92
CA ASN A 69 -17.58 -6.88 -1.71
C ASN A 69 -17.69 -7.65 -3.02
N GLN A 70 -18.43 -7.12 -4.00
CA GLN A 70 -18.63 -7.73 -5.30
C GLN A 70 -17.52 -7.38 -6.30
N VAL A 71 -16.84 -6.23 -6.19
CA VAL A 71 -15.76 -5.85 -7.13
C VAL A 71 -14.63 -6.88 -7.27
N CYS A 72 -14.42 -7.75 -6.28
CA CYS A 72 -13.46 -8.86 -6.38
C CYS A 72 -13.78 -9.81 -7.55
N ILE A 73 -15.06 -9.97 -7.93
CA ILE A 73 -15.43 -10.78 -9.10
C ILE A 73 -15.06 -10.08 -10.41
N VAL A 74 -15.18 -8.75 -10.46
CA VAL A 74 -14.80 -7.93 -11.61
C VAL A 74 -13.30 -7.91 -11.78
N ASP A 75 -12.53 -7.82 -10.69
CA ASP A 75 -11.06 -7.96 -10.72
C ASP A 75 -10.64 -9.28 -11.38
N ARG A 76 -11.21 -10.41 -10.94
CA ARG A 76 -10.90 -11.73 -11.51
C ARG A 76 -11.34 -11.85 -12.97
N PHE A 77 -12.44 -11.22 -13.34
CA PHE A 77 -12.89 -11.20 -14.73
C PHE A 77 -11.97 -10.35 -15.62
N LEU A 78 -11.49 -9.21 -15.13
CA LEU A 78 -10.47 -8.41 -15.83
C LEU A 78 -9.17 -9.18 -16.03
N ASP A 79 -8.71 -9.92 -15.02
CA ASP A 79 -7.55 -10.80 -15.14
C ASP A 79 -7.79 -11.90 -16.19
N HIS A 80 -8.99 -12.48 -16.23
CA HIS A 80 -9.37 -13.44 -17.25
C HIS A 80 -9.39 -12.83 -18.66
N LEU A 81 -9.91 -11.62 -18.83
CA LEU A 81 -9.90 -10.91 -20.12
C LEU A 81 -8.47 -10.64 -20.62
N VAL A 82 -7.52 -10.39 -19.72
CA VAL A 82 -6.09 -10.30 -20.05
C VAL A 82 -5.54 -11.67 -20.45
N GLU A 83 -5.85 -12.72 -19.68
CA GLU A 83 -5.42 -14.10 -19.95
C GLU A 83 -5.81 -14.57 -21.36
N ILE A 84 -7.03 -14.24 -21.81
CA ILE A 84 -7.53 -14.61 -23.15
C ILE A 84 -7.21 -13.56 -24.23
N GLY A 85 -6.38 -12.55 -23.92
CA GLY A 85 -5.92 -11.54 -24.87
C GLY A 85 -6.99 -10.55 -25.36
N ARG A 86 -8.13 -10.44 -24.67
CA ARG A 86 -9.23 -9.53 -25.03
C ARG A 86 -8.97 -8.08 -24.63
N ILE A 87 -8.16 -7.88 -23.59
CA ILE A 87 -7.64 -6.56 -23.20
C ILE A 87 -6.13 -6.67 -22.98
N ALA A 88 -5.40 -5.60 -23.29
CA ALA A 88 -3.94 -5.60 -23.19
C ALA A 88 -3.45 -5.69 -21.73
N ASN A 89 -4.16 -5.06 -20.79
CA ASN A 89 -3.76 -4.97 -19.38
C ASN A 89 -5.00 -4.89 -18.48
N ASN A 90 -4.85 -5.24 -17.20
CA ASN A 90 -5.90 -4.98 -16.21
C ASN A 90 -5.82 -3.50 -15.76
N PRO A 91 -6.85 -2.67 -15.99
CA PRO A 91 -6.82 -1.24 -15.65
C PRO A 91 -6.70 -0.99 -14.13
N ILE A 92 -7.25 -1.87 -13.29
CA ILE A 92 -7.09 -1.78 -11.84
C ILE A 92 -5.65 -2.11 -11.42
N ALA A 93 -5.02 -3.08 -12.07
CA ALA A 93 -3.62 -3.40 -11.82
C ALA A 93 -2.68 -2.25 -12.21
N LEU A 94 -2.97 -1.56 -13.34
CA LEU A 94 -2.24 -0.35 -13.75
C LEU A 94 -2.38 0.77 -12.73
N LEU A 95 -3.61 1.07 -12.28
CA LEU A 95 -3.86 2.08 -11.24
C LEU A 95 -3.17 1.70 -9.92
N ARG A 96 -3.24 0.43 -9.53
CA ARG A 96 -2.56 -0.08 -8.33
C ARG A 96 -1.05 0.19 -8.38
N SER A 97 -0.42 -0.03 -9.54
CA SER A 97 1.00 0.27 -9.77
C SER A 97 1.28 1.77 -9.73
N GLN A 98 0.51 2.57 -10.50
CA GLN A 98 0.67 4.02 -10.60
C GLN A 98 0.57 4.74 -9.25
N TYR A 99 -0.34 4.31 -8.39
CA TYR A 99 -0.56 4.89 -7.06
C TYR A 99 0.20 4.15 -5.95
N ASN A 100 1.02 3.15 -6.29
CA ASN A 100 1.82 2.36 -5.35
C ASN A 100 0.99 1.77 -4.19
N VAL A 101 -0.19 1.25 -4.51
CA VAL A 101 -1.11 0.63 -3.54
C VAL A 101 -0.92 -0.89 -3.57
N LYS A 102 -1.01 -1.56 -2.41
CA LYS A 102 -0.86 -3.03 -2.37
C LYS A 102 -2.15 -3.80 -2.72
N GLN A 103 -3.31 -3.21 -2.49
CA GLN A 103 -4.62 -3.86 -2.63
C GLN A 103 -5.47 -3.16 -3.70
N ASN A 104 -6.36 -3.90 -4.36
CA ASN A 104 -7.28 -3.35 -5.37
C ASN A 104 -8.48 -2.63 -4.73
N LYS A 105 -8.96 -3.10 -3.57
CA LYS A 105 -10.17 -2.57 -2.90
C LYS A 105 -10.11 -1.06 -2.59
N PRO A 106 -8.96 -0.48 -2.16
CA PRO A 106 -8.82 0.98 -2.06
C PRO A 106 -9.01 1.70 -3.40
N ILE A 107 -8.47 1.18 -4.50
CA ILE A 107 -8.64 1.77 -5.84
C ILE A 107 -10.12 1.80 -6.21
N TRP A 108 -10.84 0.67 -6.05
CA TRP A 108 -12.28 0.62 -6.27
C TRP A 108 -13.07 1.60 -5.42
N ARG A 109 -12.70 1.75 -4.15
CA ARG A 109 -13.32 2.74 -3.25
C ARG A 109 -13.05 4.17 -3.72
N ALA A 110 -11.85 4.48 -4.18
CA ALA A 110 -11.53 5.79 -4.70
C ALA A 110 -12.28 6.08 -6.01
N LEU A 111 -12.39 5.10 -6.91
CA LEU A 111 -13.16 5.25 -8.15
C LEU A 111 -14.66 5.47 -7.93
N ALA A 112 -15.21 4.92 -6.85
CA ALA A 112 -16.59 5.10 -6.42
C ALA A 112 -16.81 6.41 -5.61
N SER A 113 -15.75 7.15 -5.29
CA SER A 113 -15.88 8.44 -4.58
C SER A 113 -16.59 9.48 -5.45
N PRO A 114 -17.30 10.47 -4.87
CA PRO A 114 -17.82 11.62 -5.61
C PRO A 114 -16.75 12.35 -6.42
N ASN A 115 -15.51 12.42 -5.88
CA ASN A 115 -14.33 12.94 -6.57
C ASN A 115 -13.26 11.83 -6.71
N PRO A 116 -13.27 11.06 -7.82
CA PRO A 116 -12.32 9.97 -8.03
C PRO A 116 -10.87 10.42 -8.16
N ASP A 117 -10.62 11.59 -8.76
CA ASP A 117 -9.27 12.08 -9.01
C ASP A 117 -8.56 12.43 -7.70
N GLU A 118 -9.24 13.17 -6.83
CA GLU A 118 -8.74 13.50 -5.50
C GLU A 118 -8.60 12.25 -4.62
N ALA A 119 -9.59 11.36 -4.65
CA ALA A 119 -9.54 10.13 -3.86
C ALA A 119 -8.39 9.20 -4.30
N LEU A 120 -8.12 9.08 -5.59
CA LEU A 120 -6.97 8.34 -6.11
C LEU A 120 -5.65 9.03 -5.74
N ALA A 121 -5.57 10.36 -5.87
CA ALA A 121 -4.39 11.12 -5.45
C ALA A 121 -4.07 10.90 -3.98
N ALA A 122 -5.09 10.87 -3.11
CA ALA A 122 -4.94 10.58 -1.68
C ALA A 122 -4.44 9.14 -1.39
N LEU A 123 -4.66 8.19 -2.31
CA LEU A 123 -4.11 6.83 -2.19
C LEU A 123 -2.63 6.74 -2.56
N ARG A 124 -2.09 7.73 -3.27
CA ARG A 124 -0.73 7.69 -3.79
C ARG A 124 0.24 7.50 -2.64
N ARG A 125 0.90 6.35 -2.60
CA ARG A 125 1.98 6.13 -1.64
C ARG A 125 3.25 6.75 -2.21
N PRO A 126 3.91 7.68 -1.48
CA PRO A 126 5.18 8.25 -1.91
C PRO A 126 6.18 7.13 -2.19
N VAL A 127 7.09 7.38 -3.14
CA VAL A 127 8.08 6.38 -3.57
C VAL A 127 8.92 5.99 -2.35
N PRO A 128 9.14 4.69 -2.06
CA PRO A 128 9.97 4.29 -0.94
C PRO A 128 11.35 4.92 -1.04
N PHE A 129 11.77 5.63 0.00
CA PHE A 129 13.04 6.34 0.07
C PHE A 129 13.15 7.45 -0.99
N GLY A 130 12.11 8.25 -1.12
CA GLY A 130 12.02 9.37 -2.08
C GLY A 130 12.17 10.75 -1.47
N SER A 131 12.36 10.85 -0.14
CA SER A 131 12.66 12.13 0.52
C SER A 131 14.10 12.58 0.31
N VAL A 132 14.44 13.78 0.78
CA VAL A 132 15.83 14.29 0.80
C VAL A 132 16.81 13.38 1.56
N LEU A 133 16.32 12.58 2.51
CA LEU A 133 17.12 11.59 3.24
C LEU A 133 16.92 10.16 2.70
N GLY A 134 16.19 10.01 1.60
CA GLY A 134 15.76 8.74 1.05
C GLY A 134 16.93 7.82 0.75
N ASP A 135 17.86 8.26 -0.09
CA ASP A 135 19.02 7.46 -0.48
C ASP A 135 19.86 7.05 0.72
N PHE A 136 20.10 7.97 1.66
CA PHE A 136 20.80 7.66 2.90
C PHE A 136 20.12 6.55 3.72
N MET A 137 18.79 6.64 3.90
CA MET A 137 18.04 5.61 4.63
C MET A 137 18.02 4.27 3.90
N ARG A 138 17.95 4.27 2.57
CA ARG A 138 18.01 3.07 1.73
C ARG A 138 19.36 2.37 1.89
N ASP A 139 20.46 3.12 1.76
CA ASP A 139 21.82 2.60 1.88
C ASP A 139 22.07 2.02 3.26
N HIS A 140 21.55 2.67 4.31
CA HIS A 140 21.63 2.16 5.67
C HIS A 140 20.88 0.84 5.85
N VAL A 141 19.66 0.71 5.30
CA VAL A 141 18.91 -0.56 5.33
C VAL A 141 19.65 -1.66 4.58
N MET A 142 20.23 -1.34 3.41
CA MET A 142 21.03 -2.29 2.63
C MET A 142 22.27 -2.74 3.39
N LEU A 143 23.00 -1.82 4.02
CA LEU A 143 24.17 -2.12 4.84
C LEU A 143 23.83 -3.00 6.04
N MET A 144 22.70 -2.75 6.71
CA MET A 144 22.30 -3.56 7.86
C MET A 144 21.90 -4.97 7.42
N ARG A 145 21.25 -5.11 6.28
CA ARG A 145 20.91 -6.42 5.71
C ARG A 145 22.13 -7.20 5.24
N SER A 146 23.12 -6.55 4.61
CA SER A 146 24.35 -7.22 4.17
C SER A 146 25.19 -7.75 5.34
N ARG A 147 25.02 -7.17 6.54
CA ARG A 147 25.61 -7.66 7.79
C ARG A 147 24.83 -8.81 8.45
N GLY A 148 23.78 -9.32 7.80
CA GLY A 148 22.99 -10.46 8.28
C GLY A 148 21.82 -10.07 9.20
N TYR A 149 21.54 -8.78 9.41
CA TYR A 149 20.38 -8.37 10.19
C TYR A 149 19.11 -8.37 9.34
N GLN A 150 18.01 -8.92 9.86
CA GLN A 150 16.70 -8.86 9.18
C GLN A 150 16.23 -7.41 8.97
N TYR A 151 16.42 -6.55 9.98
CA TYR A 151 16.20 -5.10 9.94
C TYR A 151 14.81 -4.61 9.44
N GLU A 152 13.80 -5.48 9.47
CA GLU A 152 12.46 -5.22 8.93
C GLU A 152 11.70 -4.12 9.69
N ALA A 153 11.72 -4.18 11.03
CA ALA A 153 11.02 -3.20 11.87
C ALA A 153 11.62 -1.80 11.72
N GLN A 154 12.95 -1.71 11.65
CA GLN A 154 13.68 -0.45 11.48
C GLN A 154 13.47 0.11 10.07
N ALA A 155 13.56 -0.73 9.03
CA ALA A 155 13.26 -0.32 7.66
C ALA A 155 11.81 0.21 7.54
N HIS A 156 10.85 -0.41 8.22
CA HIS A 156 9.47 0.08 8.27
C HIS A 156 9.35 1.47 8.91
N TRP A 157 10.08 1.72 10.01
CA TRP A 157 10.10 3.04 10.66
C TRP A 157 10.75 4.11 9.79
N LEU A 158 11.87 3.79 9.13
CA LEU A 158 12.53 4.70 8.19
C LEU A 158 11.62 5.04 7.01
N LEU A 159 10.87 4.08 6.47
CA LEU A 159 9.87 4.33 5.43
C LEU A 159 8.72 5.22 5.90
N ARG A 160 8.36 5.18 7.20
CA ARG A 160 7.34 6.06 7.76
C ARG A 160 7.84 7.50 7.89
N PHE A 161 9.10 7.67 8.30
CA PHE A 161 9.75 8.98 8.34
C PHE A 161 9.97 9.56 6.94
N ASP A 162 10.48 8.75 6.02
CA ASP A 162 10.62 9.09 4.60
C ASP A 162 9.32 9.59 3.98
N ARG A 163 8.20 8.90 4.25
CA ARG A 163 6.88 9.34 3.80
C ARG A 163 6.48 10.69 4.40
N PHE A 164 6.77 10.90 5.68
CA PHE A 164 6.50 12.18 6.34
C PHE A 164 7.27 13.31 5.64
N LEU A 165 8.56 13.14 5.39
CA LEU A 165 9.37 14.14 4.69
C LEU A 165 8.92 14.41 3.26
N GLN A 166 8.43 13.40 2.53
CA GLN A 166 7.88 13.60 1.18
C GLN A 166 6.58 14.39 1.16
N VAL A 167 5.79 14.36 2.25
CA VAL A 167 4.57 15.18 2.40
C VAL A 167 4.89 16.61 2.88
N HIS A 168 6.08 16.81 3.45
CA HIS A 168 6.54 18.05 4.05
C HIS A 168 7.80 18.60 3.35
N PRO A 169 7.71 19.00 2.07
CA PRO A 169 8.88 19.47 1.30
C PRO A 169 9.53 20.73 1.90
N GLU A 170 8.79 21.53 2.70
CA GLU A 170 9.32 22.65 3.47
C GLU A 170 10.39 22.25 4.49
N LEU A 171 10.40 20.99 4.92
CA LEU A 171 11.40 20.45 5.82
C LEU A 171 12.68 20.05 5.09
N ALA A 172 12.67 19.91 3.76
CA ALA A 172 13.80 19.39 2.99
C ALA A 172 15.09 20.21 3.14
N LYS A 173 14.95 21.52 3.42
CA LYS A 173 16.07 22.45 3.63
C LYS A 173 16.44 22.66 5.10
N LYS A 174 15.72 22.03 6.03
CA LYS A 174 15.95 22.18 7.46
C LYS A 174 17.01 21.19 7.95
N PRO A 175 17.70 21.48 9.06
CA PRO A 175 18.57 20.48 9.69
C PRO A 175 17.77 19.26 10.15
N LEU A 176 18.44 18.11 10.25
CA LEU A 176 17.84 16.82 10.63
C LEU A 176 17.09 16.91 11.96
N GLU A 177 17.60 17.68 12.91
CA GLU A 177 17.01 17.88 14.23
C GLU A 177 15.62 18.53 14.12
N ALA A 178 15.47 19.51 13.22
CA ALA A 178 14.19 20.16 12.97
C ALA A 178 13.21 19.21 12.27
N MET A 179 13.69 18.39 11.33
CA MET A 179 12.87 17.35 10.67
C MET A 179 12.32 16.34 11.68
N LEU A 180 13.17 15.85 12.60
CA LEU A 180 12.80 14.90 13.65
C LEU A 180 11.82 15.51 14.65
N THR A 181 12.04 16.77 15.03
CA THR A 181 11.14 17.51 15.92
C THR A 181 9.75 17.67 15.30
N SER A 182 9.68 18.07 14.03
CA SER A 182 8.42 18.16 13.29
C SER A 182 7.72 16.80 13.17
N TRP A 183 8.47 15.72 12.92
CA TRP A 183 7.90 14.37 12.86
C TRP A 183 7.35 13.89 14.21
N ALA A 184 8.05 14.18 15.30
CA ALA A 184 7.61 13.85 16.65
C ALA A 184 6.32 14.62 17.02
N ALA A 185 6.23 15.88 16.63
CA ALA A 185 5.04 16.73 16.84
C ALA A 185 3.84 16.27 16.00
N ALA A 186 4.07 15.73 14.80
CA ALA A 186 3.02 15.30 13.87
C ALA A 186 2.35 13.96 14.22
N LYS A 187 2.58 13.37 15.39
CA LYS A 187 1.94 12.10 15.76
C LYS A 187 0.41 12.26 15.81
N PRO A 188 -0.36 11.48 15.04
CA PRO A 188 -1.80 11.45 15.22
C PRO A 188 -2.12 10.81 16.58
N THR A 189 -3.09 11.38 17.29
CA THR A 189 -3.82 10.78 18.41
C THR A 189 -4.46 9.46 17.97
N GLY A 190 -3.64 8.41 17.93
CA GLY A 190 -4.01 7.05 17.55
C GLY A 190 -3.14 6.10 18.34
N THR A 191 -3.68 5.64 19.47
CA THR A 191 -3.06 4.78 20.47
C THR A 191 -2.36 3.57 19.84
N VAL A 192 -1.02 3.60 19.76
CA VAL A 192 -0.22 2.37 19.77
C VAL A 192 0.24 2.19 21.20
N ARG A 193 -0.57 1.45 21.98
CA ARG A 193 -0.14 0.87 23.26
C ARG A 193 1.06 -0.01 22.98
N ILE A 194 2.24 0.40 23.45
CA ILE A 194 3.39 -0.49 23.58
C ILE A 194 3.06 -1.38 24.78
N SER A 195 2.38 -2.50 24.52
CA SER A 195 2.16 -3.56 25.48
C SER A 195 3.04 -4.74 25.09
N VAL A 196 4.16 -4.91 25.78
CA VAL A 196 4.77 -6.23 25.98
C VAL A 196 5.17 -6.33 27.45
N CYS A 197 4.18 -6.65 28.30
CA CYS A 197 4.43 -7.51 29.45
C CYS A 197 4.04 -8.92 29.00
N GLY A 198 5.00 -9.84 29.01
CA GLY A 198 4.77 -11.24 28.66
C GLY A 198 5.77 -12.14 29.35
N ARG A 199 5.36 -12.62 30.54
CA ARG A 199 5.83 -13.77 31.33
C ARG A 199 7.34 -13.90 31.62
N ALA A 200 7.63 -14.03 32.93
CA ALA A 200 8.95 -14.35 33.46
C ALA A 200 9.52 -15.62 32.81
N VAL A 201 10.55 -15.45 32.00
CA VAL A 201 11.43 -16.53 31.56
C VAL A 201 12.65 -16.48 32.46
N ASP A 202 13.07 -17.64 32.95
CA ASP A 202 14.20 -17.80 33.86
C ASP A 202 15.46 -17.06 33.36
N HIS A 203 16.15 -16.40 34.29
CA HIS A 203 17.21 -15.42 34.07
C HIS A 203 18.36 -15.98 33.23
N GLN A 204 18.64 -17.28 33.34
CA GLN A 204 19.69 -17.95 32.57
C GLN A 204 19.31 -18.22 31.10
N ALA A 205 18.04 -18.50 30.79
CA ALA A 205 17.57 -18.68 29.42
C ALA A 205 17.50 -17.33 28.66
N ALA A 206 17.19 -16.24 29.37
CA ALA A 206 17.26 -14.89 28.83
C ALA A 206 18.70 -14.46 28.48
N MET A 207 19.69 -14.87 29.28
CA MET A 207 21.11 -14.57 29.06
C MET A 207 21.70 -15.30 27.84
N ALA A 208 21.25 -16.53 27.57
CA ALA A 208 21.67 -17.30 26.39
C ALA A 208 21.13 -16.72 25.06
N LEU A 209 19.89 -16.21 25.05
CA LEU A 209 19.31 -15.48 23.92
C LEU A 209 19.91 -14.07 23.75
N MET A 210 20.36 -13.43 24.84
CA MET A 210 21.03 -12.12 24.80
C MET A 210 22.39 -12.14 24.08
N LYS A 211 23.11 -13.28 24.04
CA LYS A 211 24.40 -13.36 23.31
C LYS A 211 24.27 -13.35 21.78
N ARG A 212 23.05 -13.43 21.22
CA ARG A 212 22.79 -13.36 19.76
C ARG A 212 21.97 -12.15 19.30
N SER A 213 21.64 -11.23 20.20
CA SER A 213 20.81 -10.06 19.86
C SER A 213 21.46 -8.79 20.39
N PRO A 214 21.95 -7.87 19.53
CA PRO A 214 22.43 -6.59 20.01
C PRO A 214 21.23 -5.79 20.56
N LYS A 215 21.24 -5.61 21.88
CA LYS A 215 20.52 -4.61 22.66
C LYS A 215 20.17 -3.37 21.83
N ILE A 216 18.97 -3.24 21.26
CA ILE A 216 18.46 -1.97 20.68
C ILE A 216 16.92 -1.93 20.53
N THR A 217 16.17 -2.96 20.92
CA THR A 217 14.71 -2.97 20.69
C THR A 217 13.94 -1.94 21.53
N ALA A 218 14.55 -1.38 22.59
CA ALA A 218 13.99 -0.25 23.33
C ALA A 218 14.40 1.14 22.76
N ASN A 219 15.30 1.19 21.77
CA ASN A 219 16.06 2.41 21.52
C ASN A 219 15.72 3.14 20.20
N CYS A 220 14.84 2.70 19.30
CA CYS A 220 14.59 3.52 18.09
C CYS A 220 13.72 4.76 18.40
N ALA A 221 12.60 4.60 19.12
CA ALA A 221 11.79 5.74 19.56
C ALA A 221 12.44 6.51 20.73
N PHE A 222 13.23 5.83 21.57
CA PHE A 222 13.93 6.43 22.71
C PHE A 222 15.27 7.09 22.27
N ALA A 223 16.04 6.53 21.33
CA ALA A 223 17.23 7.18 20.78
C ALA A 223 16.89 8.40 19.90
N MET A 224 15.75 8.42 19.22
CA MET A 224 15.34 9.66 18.54
C MET A 224 14.89 10.76 19.52
N VAL A 225 14.48 10.39 20.74
CA VAL A 225 14.04 11.33 21.80
C VAL A 225 15.18 11.69 22.79
N HIS A 226 16.18 10.82 22.98
CA HIS A 226 17.31 11.01 23.91
C HIS A 226 18.69 11.15 23.25
N SER A 227 18.81 11.13 21.91
CA SER A 227 20.11 11.29 21.24
C SER A 227 20.56 12.75 21.20
N ARG A 228 21.09 13.24 22.33
CA ARG A 228 22.29 14.09 22.31
C ARG A 228 23.60 13.28 22.27
N GLY A 229 23.55 11.94 22.22
CA GLY A 229 24.79 11.12 22.19
C GLY A 229 24.73 9.72 21.57
N GLY A 230 23.57 9.07 21.46
CA GLY A 230 23.51 7.63 21.11
C GLY A 230 23.58 7.31 19.62
N ILE A 231 22.96 8.12 18.76
CA ILE A 231 23.10 7.98 17.31
C ILE A 231 24.40 8.68 16.87
N PHE A 232 24.78 9.78 17.52
CA PHE A 232 25.88 10.63 17.07
C PHE A 232 27.30 10.19 17.44
N HIS A 233 27.53 9.27 18.38
CA HIS A 233 28.88 8.72 18.55
C HIS A 233 29.33 7.87 17.35
N SER A 234 28.41 7.41 16.49
CA SER A 234 28.78 6.79 15.20
C SER A 234 28.70 7.75 14.00
N PHE A 235 28.25 9.00 14.18
CA PHE A 235 28.10 9.99 13.11
C PHE A 235 29.10 11.17 13.20
N SER A 236 29.59 11.54 14.39
CA SER A 236 30.58 12.63 14.54
C SER A 236 32.03 12.22 14.22
N ASP A 237 32.37 10.93 14.23
CA ASP A 237 33.74 10.49 13.93
C ASP A 237 34.06 10.42 12.42
N ARG A 238 33.05 10.47 11.55
CA ARG A 238 33.24 10.45 10.08
C ARG A 238 33.25 11.83 9.40
N PHE A 239 33.01 12.91 10.13
CA PHE A 239 33.05 14.29 9.60
C PHE A 239 34.18 15.14 10.21
N LYS A 240 35.19 14.52 10.83
CA LYS A 240 36.40 15.22 11.34
C LYS A 240 37.70 14.93 10.58
N ILE A 241 37.66 14.29 9.42
CA ILE A 241 38.84 14.25 8.54
C ILE A 241 38.45 14.62 7.10
N ARG A 242 38.91 15.82 6.73
CA ARG A 242 38.83 16.57 5.46
C ARG A 242 37.60 17.42 5.21
#